data_AF-A0A3B0Y8T6-F1
#
_entry.id   AF-A0A3B0Y8T6-F1
#
_cell.length_a   1.000
_cell.length_b   1.000
_cell.length_c   1.000
_cell.angle_alpha   90.00
_cell.angle_beta   90.00
_cell.angle_gamma   90.00
#
_symmetry.space_group_name_H-M   'P 1'
#
loop_
_entity.id
_entity.type
_entity.pdbx_description
1 polymer ?
#
loop_
_entity_poly.entity_id
_entity_poly.type
_entity_poly.pdbx_seq_one_letter_code
_entity_poly.pdbx_strand_id
1 'polypeptide(L)'
;MQFFNSRKSSPDAPELSRFQEIKATYPELGDINDVGWKSTITHARIFEAPPETTLFSGDIPCNNFMLILGGTIRVYQAAEDGREKTLYRVEAGDLCILSLNSLLKNRSFNAI
;
A
#
# COMPACT_ATOMS: atom_id res chain seq x y z
N MET A 1 18.38 -3.12 9.51
CA MET A 1 17.40 -3.49 10.54
C MET A 1 16.17 -4.05 9.86
N GLN A 2 16.12 -5.37 9.74
CA GLN A 2 14.90 -6.12 9.44
C GLN A 2 14.03 -6.12 10.70
N PHE A 3 12.70 -6.10 10.55
CA PHE A 3 11.69 -6.87 11.32
C PHE A 3 10.30 -6.28 11.01
N PHE A 4 9.77 -6.57 9.81
CA PHE A 4 8.32 -6.52 9.59
C PHE A 4 7.71 -7.75 10.24
N ASN A 5 7.37 -7.63 11.53
CA ASN A 5 6.62 -8.67 12.23
C ASN A 5 5.11 -8.46 11.98
N SER A 6 4.69 -8.60 10.72
CA SER A 6 3.27 -8.72 10.38
C SER A 6 2.80 -10.10 10.82
N ARG A 7 1.77 -10.14 11.68
CA ARG A 7 1.06 -11.39 11.96
C ARG A 7 0.52 -11.93 10.63
N LYS A 8 0.93 -13.15 10.29
CA LYS A 8 0.47 -14.02 9.19
C LYS A 8 -0.26 -13.29 8.05
N SER A 9 0.47 -13.02 6.97
CA SER A 9 -0.14 -13.09 5.63
C SER A 9 -0.59 -14.53 5.43
N SER A 10 -1.88 -14.81 5.72
CA SER A 10 -2.47 -16.09 5.35
C SER A 10 -2.65 -16.07 3.83
N PRO A 11 -2.08 -17.02 3.09
CA PRO A 11 -2.23 -17.11 1.63
C PRO A 11 -3.65 -17.47 1.17
N ASP A 12 -4.56 -17.78 2.11
CA ASP A 12 -5.73 -18.62 1.85
C ASP A 12 -7.06 -17.85 1.88
N ALA A 13 -7.05 -16.53 1.71
CA ALA A 13 -8.29 -15.83 1.36
C ALA A 13 -8.67 -16.24 -0.07
N PRO A 14 -9.83 -16.91 -0.29
CA PRO A 14 -10.19 -17.42 -1.61
C PRO A 14 -10.22 -16.28 -2.63
N GLU A 15 -9.65 -16.48 -3.82
CA GLU A 15 -9.48 -15.44 -4.86
C GLU A 15 -10.75 -14.59 -5.11
N LEU A 16 -11.92 -15.22 -5.04
CA LEU A 16 -13.23 -14.59 -5.20
C LEU A 16 -13.51 -13.49 -4.16
N SER A 17 -13.02 -13.61 -2.92
CA SER A 17 -13.23 -12.58 -1.89
C SER A 17 -12.38 -11.34 -2.15
N ARG A 18 -11.16 -11.52 -2.68
CA ARG A 18 -10.23 -10.42 -2.95
C ARG A 18 -10.72 -9.47 -4.03
N PHE A 19 -11.24 -10.00 -5.14
CA PHE A 19 -11.83 -9.17 -6.19
C PHE A 19 -13.07 -8.42 -5.70
N GLN A 20 -13.86 -9.02 -4.81
CA GLN A 20 -15.02 -8.36 -4.21
C GLN A 20 -14.62 -7.19 -3.31
N GLU A 21 -13.60 -7.38 -2.46
CA GLU A 21 -13.03 -6.31 -1.63
C GLU A 21 -12.47 -5.16 -2.48
N ILE A 22 -11.67 -5.48 -3.50
CA ILE A 22 -11.14 -4.48 -4.43
C ILE A 22 -12.27 -3.76 -5.15
N LYS A 23 -13.30 -4.47 -5.62
CA LYS A 23 -14.43 -3.82 -6.30
C LYS A 23 -15.24 -2.92 -5.37
N ALA A 24 -15.37 -3.28 -4.09
CA ALA A 24 -16.05 -2.46 -3.11
C ALA A 24 -15.29 -1.16 -2.80
N THR A 25 -13.95 -1.23 -2.73
CA THR A 25 -13.09 -0.11 -2.33
C THR A 25 -12.58 0.72 -3.51
N TYR A 26 -12.34 0.07 -4.66
CA TYR A 26 -11.84 0.65 -5.91
C TYR A 26 -12.71 0.18 -7.10
N PRO A 27 -13.92 0.75 -7.29
CA PRO A 27 -14.86 0.31 -8.33
C PRO A 27 -14.23 0.24 -9.73
N GLU A 28 -13.47 1.28 -10.09
CA GLU A 28 -12.76 1.40 -11.38
C GLU A 28 -11.77 0.23 -11.60
N LEU A 29 -11.10 -0.24 -10.54
CA LEU A 29 -10.17 -1.37 -10.63
C LEU A 29 -10.89 -2.72 -10.61
N GLY A 30 -12.06 -2.78 -9.97
CA GLY A 30 -12.90 -3.98 -9.92
C GLY A 30 -13.52 -4.37 -11.26
N ASP A 31 -13.68 -3.41 -12.17
CA ASP A 31 -14.30 -3.63 -13.48
C ASP A 31 -13.29 -3.93 -14.61
N ILE A 32 -11.99 -3.93 -14.32
CA ILE A 32 -10.93 -4.27 -15.27
C ILE A 32 -11.01 -5.76 -15.62
N ASN A 33 -11.36 -6.05 -16.88
CA ASN A 33 -11.49 -7.42 -17.42
C ASN A 33 -10.26 -7.90 -18.19
N ASP A 34 -9.07 -7.48 -17.77
CA ASP A 34 -7.79 -7.87 -18.36
C ASP A 34 -7.19 -9.13 -17.70
N VAL A 35 -6.53 -9.98 -18.48
CA VAL A 35 -5.90 -11.22 -17.99
C VAL A 35 -4.69 -10.91 -17.10
N GLY A 36 -3.91 -9.89 -17.47
CA GLY A 36 -2.76 -9.42 -16.70
C GLY A 36 -3.20 -8.91 -15.33
N TRP A 37 -4.20 -8.03 -15.29
CA TRP A 37 -4.80 -7.54 -14.05
C TRP A 37 -5.29 -8.67 -13.14
N LYS A 38 -6.06 -9.62 -13.72
CA LYS A 38 -6.58 -10.75 -12.94
C LYS A 38 -5.45 -11.57 -12.31
N SER A 39 -4.42 -11.87 -13.10
CA SER A 39 -3.21 -12.55 -12.61
C SER A 39 -2.49 -11.74 -11.52
N THR A 40 -2.33 -10.42 -11.69
CA THR A 40 -1.70 -9.55 -10.68
C THR A 40 -2.44 -9.61 -9.36
N ILE A 41 -3.77 -9.53 -9.36
CA ILE A 41 -4.57 -9.59 -8.14
C ILE A 41 -4.51 -10.97 -7.49
N THR A 42 -4.54 -12.06 -8.25
CA THR A 42 -4.33 -13.42 -7.73
C THR A 42 -3.00 -13.54 -6.98
N HIS A 43 -1.91 -13.00 -7.52
CA HIS A 43 -0.58 -13.08 -6.92
C HIS A 43 -0.28 -11.99 -5.87
N ALA A 44 -1.17 -11.01 -5.73
CA ALA A 44 -1.05 -9.99 -4.70
C ALA A 44 -1.13 -10.60 -3.30
N ARG A 45 -0.53 -9.92 -2.31
CA ARG A 45 -0.61 -10.32 -0.90
C ARG A 45 -1.54 -9.38 -0.16
N ILE A 46 -2.50 -9.97 0.54
CA ILE A 46 -3.27 -9.25 1.56
C ILE A 46 -2.49 -9.35 2.87
N PHE A 47 -2.35 -8.23 3.57
CA PHE A 47 -1.83 -8.20 4.92
C PHE A 47 -2.53 -7.10 5.71
N GLU A 48 -2.62 -7.31 7.01
CA GLU A 48 -3.05 -6.28 7.96
C GLU A 48 -1.83 -5.78 8.71
N ALA A 49 -1.78 -4.46 8.93
CA ALA A 49 -0.76 -3.83 9.74
C ALA A 49 -1.40 -3.22 10.99
N PRO A 50 -0.83 -3.41 12.19
CA PRO A 50 -1.29 -2.69 13.36
C PRO A 50 -1.08 -1.18 13.20
N PRO A 51 -1.81 -0.34 13.95
CA PRO A 51 -1.53 1.08 14.02
C PRO A 51 -0.05 1.36 14.29
N GLU A 52 0.43 2.50 13.77
CA GLU A 52 1.83 2.95 13.91
C GLU A 52 2.87 2.06 13.21
N THR A 53 2.43 1.17 12.32
CA THR A 53 3.36 0.44 11.43
C THR A 53 3.84 1.35 10.30
N THR A 54 5.15 1.52 10.19
CA THR A 54 5.77 2.14 9.01
C THR A 54 5.65 1.19 7.82
N LEU A 55 4.83 1.54 6.82
CA LEU A 55 4.62 0.72 5.62
C LEU A 55 5.66 1.02 4.54
N PHE A 56 6.10 2.26 4.46
CA PHE A 56 7.08 2.75 3.50
C PHE A 56 8.04 3.71 4.20
N SER A 57 9.29 3.75 3.77
CA SER A 57 10.23 4.80 4.13
C SER A 57 10.99 5.18 2.88
N GLY A 58 11.13 6.49 2.68
CA GLY A 58 11.89 7.11 1.61
C GLY A 58 13.29 6.54 1.36
N ASP A 59 13.92 5.99 2.40
CA ASP A 59 15.27 5.48 2.33
C ASP A 59 15.36 4.10 1.65
N ILE A 60 14.22 3.48 1.35
CA ILE A 60 14.12 2.14 0.76
C ILE A 60 13.37 2.22 -0.58
N PRO A 61 13.92 1.67 -1.67
CA PRO A 61 13.21 1.62 -2.95
C PRO A 61 11.89 0.83 -2.80
N CYS A 62 10.79 1.45 -3.25
CA CYS A 62 9.47 0.84 -3.23
C CYS A 62 9.31 -0.15 -4.39
N ASN A 63 9.39 -1.44 -4.12
CA ASN A 63 9.20 -2.48 -5.15
C ASN A 63 7.75 -2.98 -5.23
N ASN A 64 6.85 -2.47 -4.39
CA ASN A 64 5.47 -2.93 -4.30
C ASN A 64 4.51 -1.76 -4.43
N PHE A 65 3.37 -2.01 -5.07
CA PHE A 65 2.23 -1.11 -5.05
C PHE A 65 1.22 -1.59 -4.02
N MET A 66 0.70 -0.70 -3.19
CA MET A 66 -0.27 -1.03 -2.14
C MET A 66 -1.64 -0.44 -2.50
N LEU A 67 -2.66 -1.28 -2.46
CA LEU A 67 -4.06 -0.87 -2.46
C LEU A 67 -4.55 -0.90 -1.01
N ILE A 68 -5.15 0.20 -0.57
CA ILE A 68 -5.63 0.37 0.80
C ILE A 68 -7.09 -0.07 0.83
N LEU A 69 -7.33 -1.26 1.34
CA LEU A 69 -8.67 -1.85 1.39
C LEU A 69 -9.48 -1.34 2.59
N GLY A 70 -8.81 -0.89 3.65
CA GLY A 70 -9.41 -0.40 4.88
C GLY A 70 -8.39 0.35 5.77
N GLY A 71 -8.89 1.27 6.60
CA GLY A 71 -8.06 2.08 7.50
C GLY A 71 -7.48 3.34 6.84
N THR A 72 -6.52 3.95 7.53
CA THR A 72 -5.93 5.24 7.14
C THR A 72 -4.41 5.18 7.29
N ILE A 73 -3.70 5.66 6.27
CA ILE A 73 -2.24 5.83 6.30
C ILE A 73 -1.92 7.32 6.43
N ARG A 74 -1.03 7.67 7.36
CA ARG A 74 -0.48 9.01 7.46
C ARG A 74 0.85 9.05 6.70
N VAL A 75 0.95 9.97 5.75
CA VAL A 75 2.21 10.24 5.05
C VAL A 75 2.81 11.53 5.59
N TYR A 76 4.06 11.48 6.03
CA TYR A 76 4.71 12.62 6.67
C TYR A 76 6.19 12.71 6.30
N GLN A 77 6.77 13.88 6.55
CA GLN A 77 8.20 14.11 6.41
C GLN A 77 8.78 14.39 7.79
N ALA A 78 9.89 13.73 8.13
CA ALA A 78 10.64 13.98 9.34
C ALA A 78 11.81 14.93 9.05
N ALA A 79 11.98 15.95 9.88
CA ALA A 79 13.15 16.82 9.89
C ALA A 79 14.24 16.25 10.81
N GLU A 80 15.50 16.67 10.58
CA GLU A 80 16.65 16.23 11.38
C GLU A 80 16.52 16.58 12.88
N ASP A 81 15.73 17.60 13.21
CA ASP A 81 15.44 18.03 14.57
C ASP A 81 14.27 17.27 15.24
N GLY A 82 13.77 16.21 14.59
CA GLY A 82 12.69 15.35 15.10
C GLY A 82 11.28 15.90 14.87
N ARG A 83 11.12 17.06 14.23
CA ARG A 83 9.78 17.55 13.86
C ARG A 83 9.21 16.75 12.71
N GLU A 84 7.92 16.43 12.81
CA GLU A 84 7.17 15.76 11.75
C GLU A 84 6.17 16.71 11.11
N LYS A 85 6.18 16.77 9.77
CA LYS A 85 5.16 17.46 8.99
C LYS A 85 4.31 16.43 8.27
N THR A 86 3.05 16.29 8.67
CA THR A 86 2.08 15.50 7.89
C THR A 86 1.89 16.18 6.53
N LEU A 87 2.07 15.41 5.46
CA LEU A 87 1.86 15.87 4.09
C LEU A 87 0.40 15.64 3.70
N TYR A 88 -0.08 14.41 3.86
CA TYR A 88 -1.45 14.00 3.57
C TYR A 88 -1.79 12.69 4.28
N ARG A 89 -3.06 12.29 4.20
CA ARG A 89 -3.54 10.97 4.60
C ARG A 89 -4.07 10.23 3.38
N VAL A 90 -3.94 8.92 3.37
CA VAL A 90 -4.48 8.03 2.34
C VAL A 90 -5.52 7.17 3.02
N GLU A 91 -6.76 7.28 2.56
CA GLU A 91 -7.88 6.48 3.06
C GLU A 91 -8.07 5.22 2.20
N ALA A 92 -8.99 4.35 2.61
CA ALA A 92 -9.40 3.23 1.78
C ALA A 92 -9.99 3.74 0.44
N GLY A 93 -9.53 3.17 -0.67
CA GLY A 93 -9.94 3.60 -2.02
C GLY A 93 -9.07 4.70 -2.62
N ASP A 94 -8.20 5.33 -1.83
CA ASP A 94 -7.22 6.28 -2.34
C ASP A 94 -5.93 5.59 -2.80
N LEU A 95 -5.17 6.29 -3.63
CA LEU A 95 -3.83 5.88 -4.01
C LEU A 95 -2.79 6.73 -3.27
N CYS A 96 -1.75 6.09 -2.73
CA CYS A 96 -0.61 6.83 -2.24
C CYS A 96 0.23 7.34 -3.42
N ILE A 97 0.15 8.65 -3.70
CA ILE A 97 0.83 9.27 -4.86
C ILE A 97 2.36 9.11 -4.77
N LEU A 98 2.93 9.17 -3.57
CA LEU A 98 4.38 9.01 -3.40
C LEU A 98 4.84 7.56 -3.65
N SER A 99 4.09 6.55 -3.19
CA SER A 99 4.45 5.16 -3.50
C SER A 99 4.32 4.87 -5.00
N LEU A 100 3.26 5.38 -5.66
CA LEU A 100 3.10 5.26 -7.10
C LEU A 100 4.24 5.92 -7.87
N ASN A 101 4.62 7.15 -7.49
CA ASN A 101 5.74 7.84 -8.13
C ASN A 101 7.07 7.11 -7.90
N SER A 102 7.29 6.58 -6.70
CA SER A 102 8.51 5.83 -6.37
C SER A 102 8.64 4.58 -7.24
N LEU A 103 7.55 3.83 -7.39
CA LEU A 103 7.48 2.64 -8.23
C LEU A 103 7.73 2.96 -9.71
N LEU A 104 7.07 4.00 -10.25
CA LEU A 104 7.17 4.33 -11.68
C LEU A 104 8.49 4.99 -12.07
N LYS A 105 9.07 5.82 -11.19
CA LYS A 105 10.29 6.58 -11.48
C LYS A 105 11.55 5.94 -10.90
N ASN A 106 11.39 4.86 -10.13
CA ASN A 106 12.46 4.18 -9.40
C ASN A 106 13.31 5.17 -8.57
N ARG A 107 12.63 6.10 -7.88
CA ARG A 107 13.24 7.16 -7.05
C ARG A 107 12.70 7.15 -5.63
N SER A 108 13.58 7.49 -4.69
CA SER A 108 13.23 7.76 -3.30
C SER A 108 12.67 9.16 -3.12
N PHE A 109 11.85 9.34 -2.09
CA PHE A 109 11.34 10.63 -1.62
C PHE A 109 11.62 10.74 -0.15
N ASN A 110 11.98 11.92 0.36
CA ASN A 110 12.11 12.12 1.81
C ASN A 110 10.72 12.22 2.47
N ALA A 111 10.05 11.08 2.61
CA ALA A 111 8.75 10.92 3.25
C ALA A 111 8.61 9.49 3.79
N ILE A 112 7.79 9.34 4.83
CA ILE A 112 7.47 8.09 5.53
C ILE A 112 5.96 7.89 5.47
#